data_AF-A0A074Z425-F1
#
_entry.id   AF-A0A074Z425-F1
#
_cell.length_a   1.000
_cell.length_b   1.000
_cell.length_c   1.000
_cell.angle_alpha   90.00
_cell.angle_beta   90.00
_cell.angle_gamma   90.00
#
_symmetry.space_group_name_H-M   'P 1'
#
loop_
_entity.id
_entity.type
_entity.pdbx_description
1 polymer ?
#
loop_
_entity_poly.entity_id
_entity_poly.type
_entity_poly.pdbx_seq_one_letter_code
_entity_poly.pdbx_strand_id
1 'polypeptide(L)'
;MTYVQLDGYPVGPLVFSLLTIHSPNVRLPAIGDGYLGLGHPDVERTVTDFNILNVMSANQMIDYKRFTLFCVCAGHRNELEPDARIVFGSHNTINPGEFQMVSADVSRASWKIQVLSLGTPGRRISSRLSITTLDSTTWLSKASVDRARRINTALGATESGNLYVVNCNQVGQLPSLVITLQGVDLNLAPEQYIQREEVQGQQRCFSSIVPDPAIRTERMTLGMSFMQHFITMFDQQEKQVGFKPRVC
;
A
#
# COMPACT_ATOMS: atom_id res chain seq x y z
N MET A 1 15.41 23.18 -17.35
CA MET A 1 15.28 22.23 -16.22
C MET A 1 14.41 22.91 -15.18
N THR A 2 13.32 22.27 -14.78
CA THR A 2 12.45 22.77 -13.71
C THR A 2 12.92 22.17 -12.40
N TYR A 3 13.09 23.01 -11.37
CA TYR A 3 13.41 22.54 -10.03
C TYR A 3 12.12 22.09 -9.35
N VAL A 4 12.13 20.88 -8.81
CA VAL A 4 11.04 20.40 -7.95
C VAL A 4 11.35 20.83 -6.52
N GLN A 5 10.33 21.32 -5.82
CA GLN A 5 10.40 21.58 -4.39
C GLN A 5 9.44 20.63 -3.66
N LEU A 6 9.88 20.12 -2.52
CA LEU A 6 9.04 19.37 -1.58
C LEU A 6 9.14 20.05 -0.22
N ASP A 7 8.00 20.34 0.41
CA ASP A 7 7.90 21.08 1.67
C ASP A 7 8.69 22.42 1.67
N GLY A 8 8.75 23.08 0.50
CA GLY A 8 9.51 24.33 0.30
C GLY A 8 11.02 24.15 0.12
N TYR A 9 11.54 22.92 0.18
CA TYR A 9 12.96 22.63 -0.04
C TYR A 9 13.22 22.25 -1.50
N PRO A 10 14.21 22.88 -2.17
CA PRO A 10 14.59 22.51 -3.52
C PRO A 10 15.24 21.12 -3.54
N VAL A 11 14.61 20.19 -4.25
CA VAL A 11 15.10 18.82 -4.40
C VAL A 11 16.19 18.72 -5.46
N GLY A 12 16.08 19.52 -6.52
CA GLY A 12 16.98 19.49 -7.68
C GLY A 12 16.22 19.35 -9.00
N PRO A 13 16.96 19.22 -10.13
CA PRO A 13 16.34 18.95 -11.42
C PRO A 13 15.74 17.54 -11.41
N LEU A 14 14.44 17.44 -11.69
CA LEU A 14 13.74 16.18 -11.90
C LEU A 14 13.14 16.19 -13.30
N VAL A 15 13.35 15.12 -14.06
CA VAL A 15 12.69 14.93 -15.34
C VAL A 15 11.34 14.27 -15.08
N PHE A 16 10.27 14.91 -15.53
CA PHE A 16 8.91 14.40 -15.42
C PHE A 16 8.16 14.57 -16.74
N SER A 17 7.16 13.73 -16.96
CA SER A 17 6.30 13.83 -18.14
C SER A 17 5.20 14.85 -17.91
N LEU A 18 5.00 15.75 -18.88
CA LEU A 18 3.83 16.63 -18.91
C LEU A 18 2.69 15.90 -19.62
N LEU A 19 1.60 15.66 -18.91
CA LEU A 19 0.38 15.15 -19.53
C LEU A 19 -0.37 16.30 -20.19
N THR A 20 -0.40 16.31 -21.52
CA THR A 20 -1.12 17.33 -22.31
C THR A 20 -2.58 16.95 -22.58
N ILE A 21 -2.95 15.70 -22.31
CA ILE A 21 -4.32 15.18 -22.44
C ILE A 21 -4.65 14.40 -21.17
N HIS A 22 -5.68 14.86 -20.44
CA HIS A 22 -6.22 14.10 -19.32
C HIS A 22 -7.22 13.07 -19.85
N SER A 23 -6.91 11.78 -19.66
CA SER A 23 -7.85 10.71 -19.94
C SER A 23 -8.52 10.31 -18.62
N PRO A 24 -9.84 10.55 -18.46
CA PRO A 24 -10.56 10.18 -17.23
C PRO A 24 -10.57 8.66 -16.98
N ASN A 25 -10.24 7.86 -18.00
CA ASN A 25 -10.15 6.40 -17.90
C ASN A 25 -8.88 5.89 -17.21
N VAL A 26 -7.91 6.76 -16.91
CA VAL A 26 -6.62 6.34 -16.33
C VAL A 26 -6.75 5.90 -14.86
N ARG A 27 -7.95 5.99 -14.24
CA ARG A 27 -8.27 5.51 -12.87
C ARG A 27 -7.26 5.95 -11.80
N LEU A 28 -6.60 7.07 -12.05
CA LEU A 28 -5.68 7.67 -11.12
C LEU A 28 -6.47 8.64 -10.21
N PRO A 29 -6.22 8.65 -8.88
CA PRO A 29 -7.07 9.37 -7.93
C PRO A 29 -7.06 10.90 -8.16
N ALA A 30 -8.23 11.44 -8.51
CA ALA A 30 -8.43 12.77 -9.08
C ALA A 30 -8.36 13.96 -8.09
N ILE A 31 -7.79 13.80 -6.90
CA ILE A 31 -7.74 14.89 -5.90
C ILE A 31 -6.49 15.77 -6.08
N GLY A 32 -5.45 15.28 -6.76
CA GLY A 32 -4.22 16.03 -7.04
C GLY A 32 -4.03 16.35 -8.53
N ASP A 33 -3.22 17.37 -8.81
CA ASP A 33 -2.89 17.81 -10.18
C ASP A 33 -1.98 16.83 -10.95
N GLY A 34 -1.35 15.89 -10.24
CA GLY A 34 -0.40 14.95 -10.83
C GLY A 34 0.05 13.85 -9.87
N TYR A 35 1.03 13.05 -10.32
CA TYR A 35 1.53 11.88 -9.61
C TYR A 35 3.04 11.94 -9.49
N LEU A 36 3.54 11.86 -8.26
CA LEU A 36 4.94 11.60 -7.99
C LEU A 36 5.15 10.09 -7.84
N GLY A 37 5.69 9.46 -8.88
CA GLY A 37 5.96 8.02 -8.88
C GLY A 37 7.11 7.65 -7.94
N LEU A 38 6.82 6.86 -6.91
CA LEU A 38 7.80 6.32 -5.96
C LEU A 38 8.11 4.84 -6.20
N GLY A 39 7.80 4.33 -7.39
CA GLY A 39 8.21 2.99 -7.81
C GLY A 39 9.73 2.87 -7.86
N HIS A 40 10.26 1.69 -7.55
CA HIS A 40 11.68 1.42 -7.70
C HIS A 40 12.11 1.69 -9.16
N PRO A 41 13.22 2.38 -9.45
CA PRO A 41 13.64 2.62 -10.83
C PRO A 41 13.91 1.28 -11.51
N ASP A 42 13.39 1.09 -12.72
CA ASP A 42 13.69 -0.12 -13.50
C ASP A 42 15.20 -0.19 -13.76
N VAL A 43 15.81 -1.35 -13.59
CA VAL A 43 17.25 -1.55 -13.79
C VAL A 43 17.63 -1.25 -15.25
N GLU A 44 16.69 -1.40 -16.17
CA GLU A 44 16.87 -1.12 -17.60
C GLU A 44 16.76 0.38 -17.96
N ARG A 45 16.22 1.22 -17.05
CA ARG A 45 16.13 2.68 -17.29
C ARG A 45 17.40 3.36 -16.79
N THR A 46 18.21 3.85 -17.72
CA THR A 46 19.48 4.53 -17.46
C THR A 46 19.36 6.00 -17.06
N VAL A 47 18.16 6.59 -17.11
CA VAL A 47 17.99 8.01 -16.77
C VAL A 47 17.77 8.18 -15.27
N THR A 48 18.83 8.60 -14.58
CA THR A 48 18.89 8.77 -13.11
C THR A 48 17.89 9.80 -12.59
N ASP A 49 17.61 10.83 -13.39
CA ASP A 49 16.92 12.05 -12.96
C ASP A 49 15.39 11.94 -13.02
N PHE A 50 14.84 10.75 -13.30
CA PHE A 50 13.41 10.45 -13.19
C PHE A 50 13.00 9.93 -11.80
N ASN A 51 13.95 9.45 -11.01
CA ASN A 51 13.68 8.88 -9.69
C ASN A 51 14.09 9.87 -8.61
N ILE A 52 13.13 10.29 -7.79
CA ILE A 52 13.34 11.34 -6.81
C ILE A 52 14.36 10.96 -5.72
N LEU A 53 14.42 9.68 -5.32
CA LEU A 53 15.43 9.21 -4.36
C LEU A 53 16.85 9.31 -4.91
N ASN A 54 17.05 9.06 -6.22
CA ASN A 54 18.34 9.24 -6.86
C ASN A 54 18.76 10.72 -6.87
N VAL A 55 17.85 11.63 -7.21
CA VAL A 55 18.11 13.08 -7.21
C VAL A 55 18.42 13.58 -5.81
N MET A 56 17.59 13.25 -4.82
CA MET A 56 17.81 13.63 -3.42
C MET A 56 19.13 13.10 -2.86
N SER A 57 19.48 11.85 -3.19
CA SER A 57 20.73 11.24 -2.76
C SER A 57 21.95 11.90 -3.41
N ALA A 58 21.88 12.22 -4.72
CA ALA A 58 22.94 12.93 -5.41
C ALA A 58 23.17 14.34 -4.83
N ASN A 59 22.10 14.99 -4.39
CA ASN A 59 22.14 16.30 -3.73
C ASN A 59 22.35 16.23 -2.21
N GLN A 60 22.71 15.06 -1.67
CA GLN A 60 23.03 14.85 -0.24
C GLN A 60 21.89 15.25 0.72
N MET A 61 20.64 15.20 0.25
CA MET A 61 19.47 15.55 1.07
C MET A 61 18.98 14.39 1.94
N ILE A 62 19.29 13.16 1.55
CA ILE A 62 18.92 11.93 2.28
C ILE A 62 20.15 11.09 2.56
N ASP A 63 20.15 10.42 3.70
CA ASP A 63 21.19 9.50 4.17
C ASP A 63 21.11 8.11 3.50
N TYR A 64 19.89 7.67 3.15
CA TYR A 64 19.63 6.40 2.46
C TYR A 64 18.60 6.59 1.35
N LYS A 65 18.70 5.82 0.26
CA LYS A 65 17.66 5.81 -0.80
C LYS A 65 16.48 4.96 -0.35
N ARG A 66 15.71 5.47 0.60
CA ARG A 66 14.48 4.85 1.08
C ARG A 66 13.42 5.90 1.32
N PHE A 67 12.17 5.48 1.42
CA PHE A 67 11.10 6.32 1.94
C PHE A 67 10.21 5.52 2.89
N THR A 68 9.64 6.20 3.88
CA THR A 68 8.78 5.58 4.88
C THR A 68 7.43 6.29 4.91
N LEU A 69 6.36 5.51 4.76
CA LEU A 69 4.98 5.96 4.85
C LEU A 69 4.47 5.84 6.29
N PHE A 70 4.00 6.95 6.82
CA PHE A 70 3.31 7.06 8.10
C PHE A 70 1.87 7.49 7.86
N CYS A 71 0.89 6.78 8.43
CA CYS A 71 -0.51 7.18 8.39
C CYS A 71 -1.01 7.50 9.80
N VAL A 72 -1.82 8.55 9.95
CA VAL A 72 -2.40 8.93 11.25
C VAL A 72 -3.61 8.04 11.55
N CYS A 73 -3.76 7.67 12.84
CA CYS A 73 -4.91 6.90 13.32
C CYS A 73 -6.19 7.66 13.03
N ALA A 74 -7.25 6.97 12.57
CA ALA A 74 -8.51 7.61 12.25
C ALA A 74 -9.04 8.49 13.40
N GLY A 75 -8.92 8.03 14.66
CA GLY A 75 -9.33 8.79 15.85
C GLY A 75 -8.42 9.96 16.24
N HIS A 76 -7.24 10.12 15.62
CA HIS A 76 -6.31 11.22 15.86
C HIS A 76 -6.22 12.20 14.67
N ARG A 77 -6.96 11.95 13.58
CA ARG A 77 -7.02 12.86 12.44
C ARG A 77 -7.73 14.14 12.82
N ASN A 78 -7.28 15.26 12.27
CA ASN A 78 -7.84 16.57 12.51
C ASN A 78 -7.63 17.45 11.26
N GLU A 79 -8.30 18.60 11.20
CA GLU A 79 -8.26 19.48 10.03
C GLU A 79 -6.96 20.28 9.90
N LEU A 80 -6.11 20.30 10.93
CA LEU A 80 -4.90 21.14 11.00
C LEU A 80 -3.64 20.41 10.53
N GLU A 81 -3.62 19.08 10.60
CA GLU A 81 -2.45 18.26 10.30
C GLU A 81 -2.73 17.23 9.19
N PRO A 82 -1.72 16.84 8.40
CA PRO A 82 -1.91 15.85 7.34
C PRO A 82 -2.18 14.44 7.91
N ASP A 83 -3.13 13.74 7.29
CA ASP A 83 -3.52 12.36 7.62
C ASP A 83 -2.42 11.31 7.36
N ALA A 84 -1.39 11.67 6.60
CA ALA A 84 -0.24 10.83 6.32
C ALA A 84 1.00 11.68 6.04
N ARG A 85 2.18 11.11 6.29
CA ARG A 85 3.48 11.73 6.01
C ARG A 85 4.37 10.72 5.30
N ILE A 86 5.16 11.20 4.34
CA ILE A 86 6.22 10.42 3.71
C ILE A 86 7.55 11.03 4.14
N VAL A 87 8.43 10.22 4.70
CA VAL A 87 9.79 10.63 5.06
C VAL A 87 10.74 10.01 4.04
N PHE A 88 11.47 10.84 3.31
CA PHE A 88 12.57 10.40 2.44
C PHE A 88 13.84 10.23 3.28
N GLY A 89 14.61 9.17 3.07
CA GLY A 89 15.73 8.80 3.94
C GLY A 89 15.29 8.23 5.28
N SER A 90 16.14 8.40 6.29
CA SER A 90 15.90 8.02 7.69
C SER A 90 16.31 9.12 8.66
N HIS A 91 17.26 9.96 8.28
CA HIS A 91 17.78 11.08 9.07
C HIS A 91 18.19 10.67 10.49
N ASN A 92 18.70 9.45 10.67
CA ASN A 92 18.98 8.82 11.98
C ASN A 92 17.76 8.69 12.93
N THR A 93 16.54 8.96 12.45
CA THR A 93 15.30 8.90 13.24
C THR A 93 14.47 7.64 13.00
N ILE A 94 14.73 6.94 11.88
CA ILE A 94 14.02 5.71 11.52
C ILE A 94 15.03 4.56 11.50
N ASN A 95 14.89 3.62 12.44
CA ASN A 95 15.76 2.45 12.54
C ASN A 95 15.14 1.26 11.78
N PRO A 96 15.79 0.74 10.70
CA PRO A 96 15.31 -0.45 9.98
C PRO A 96 15.15 -1.70 10.85
N GLY A 97 15.92 -1.81 11.95
CA GLY A 97 15.82 -2.94 12.88
C GLY A 97 14.49 -3.03 13.64
N GLU A 98 13.67 -1.99 13.61
CA GLU A 98 12.31 -1.98 14.18
C GLU A 98 11.25 -2.51 13.21
N PHE A 99 11.64 -2.82 11.97
CA PHE A 99 10.75 -3.27 10.92
C PHE A 99 10.96 -4.74 10.62
N GLN A 100 9.87 -5.41 10.29
CA GLN A 100 9.90 -6.74 9.70
C GLN A 100 10.23 -6.59 8.21
N MET A 101 11.51 -6.71 7.88
CA MET A 101 12.03 -6.52 6.52
C MET A 101 11.81 -7.77 5.67
N VAL A 102 11.29 -7.60 4.46
CA VAL A 102 11.12 -8.66 3.46
C VAL A 102 11.68 -8.25 2.11
N SER A 103 12.23 -9.21 1.37
CA SER A 103 12.72 -8.99 0.01
C SER A 103 11.60 -8.56 -0.92
N ALA A 104 11.88 -7.57 -1.76
CA ALA A 104 10.96 -7.04 -2.76
C ALA A 104 11.40 -7.43 -4.19
N ASP A 105 10.44 -7.91 -4.98
CA ASP A 105 10.59 -7.94 -6.43
C ASP A 105 10.29 -6.52 -6.96
N VAL A 106 11.32 -5.90 -7.53
CA VAL A 106 11.28 -4.52 -8.02
C VAL A 106 11.19 -4.42 -9.55
N SER A 107 10.99 -5.54 -10.24
CA SER A 107 10.87 -5.55 -11.70
C SER A 107 9.66 -4.76 -12.17
N ARG A 108 9.77 -4.10 -13.35
CA ARG A 108 8.73 -3.24 -13.93
C ARG A 108 8.34 -2.07 -13.02
N ALA A 109 9.31 -1.52 -12.30
CA ALA A 109 9.17 -0.33 -11.46
C ALA A 109 8.02 -0.36 -10.43
N SER A 110 7.80 -1.52 -9.79
CA SER A 110 6.73 -1.72 -8.80
C SER A 110 7.28 -2.40 -7.55
N TRP A 111 6.70 -2.09 -6.40
CA TRP A 111 7.04 -2.73 -5.12
C TRP A 111 6.19 -3.97 -4.93
N LYS A 112 6.80 -5.14 -5.11
CA LYS A 112 6.09 -6.42 -4.96
C LYS A 112 6.73 -7.27 -3.89
N ILE A 113 5.89 -7.90 -3.07
CA ILE A 113 6.30 -8.85 -2.04
C ILE A 113 5.75 -10.24 -2.36
N GLN A 114 6.45 -11.26 -1.90
CA GLN A 114 6.01 -12.64 -2.02
C GLN A 114 5.17 -13.02 -0.80
N VAL A 115 3.87 -13.25 -1.02
CA VAL A 115 2.96 -13.79 -0.01
C VAL A 115 2.96 -15.31 -0.14
N LEU A 116 3.34 -16.00 0.93
CA LEU A 116 3.42 -17.47 0.99
C LEU A 116 2.04 -18.09 1.23
N SER A 117 1.27 -17.51 2.15
CA SER A 117 -0.09 -17.93 2.42
C SER A 117 -0.97 -16.82 2.98
N LEU A 118 -2.27 -17.00 2.80
CA LEU A 118 -3.30 -16.24 3.50
C LEU A 118 -4.05 -17.18 4.43
N GLY A 119 -4.41 -16.71 5.61
CA GLY A 119 -5.07 -17.53 6.63
C GLY A 119 -5.87 -16.72 7.62
N THR A 120 -6.54 -17.45 8.50
CA THR A 120 -6.97 -17.01 9.81
C THR A 120 -6.18 -17.78 10.86
N PRO A 121 -6.21 -17.41 12.15
CA PRO A 121 -5.63 -18.24 13.20
C PRO A 121 -6.12 -19.70 13.08
N GLY A 122 -5.18 -20.64 12.95
CA GLY A 122 -5.46 -22.07 12.85
C GLY A 122 -6.02 -22.59 11.51
N ARG A 123 -6.28 -21.73 10.50
CA ARG A 123 -6.85 -22.16 9.22
C ARG A 123 -6.24 -21.42 8.03
N ARG A 124 -5.70 -22.17 7.07
CA ARG A 124 -5.22 -21.59 5.80
C ARG A 124 -6.39 -21.35 4.83
N ILE A 125 -6.43 -20.16 4.23
CA ILE A 125 -7.37 -19.76 3.16
C ILE A 125 -6.78 -20.09 1.79
N SER A 126 -5.50 -19.75 1.61
CA SER A 126 -4.75 -20.02 0.38
C SER A 126 -3.32 -20.40 0.75
N SER A 127 -2.87 -21.56 0.28
CA SER A 127 -1.48 -22.01 0.33
C SER A 127 -0.72 -21.72 -0.97
N ARG A 128 -1.34 -20.98 -1.89
CA ARG A 128 -0.72 -20.62 -3.16
C ARG A 128 0.10 -19.37 -2.97
N LEU A 129 1.40 -19.53 -3.23
CA LEU A 129 2.33 -18.44 -3.36
C LEU A 129 1.80 -17.40 -4.35
N SER A 130 1.81 -16.14 -3.96
CA SER A 130 1.35 -15.03 -4.79
C SER A 130 2.30 -13.86 -4.71
N ILE A 131 2.57 -13.24 -5.87
CA ILE A 131 3.22 -11.95 -5.94
C ILE A 131 2.17 -10.87 -5.69
N THR A 132 2.41 -10.04 -4.70
CA THR A 132 1.48 -9.02 -4.23
C THR A 132 2.12 -7.65 -4.38
N THR A 133 1.49 -6.75 -5.13
CA THR A 133 1.95 -5.37 -5.33
C THR A 133 1.46 -4.48 -4.18
N LEU A 134 2.33 -3.62 -3.66
CA LEU A 134 1.95 -2.51 -2.78
C LEU A 134 1.70 -1.27 -3.64
N ASP A 135 0.49 -0.73 -3.60
CA ASP A 135 0.07 0.33 -4.51
C ASP A 135 -0.71 1.43 -3.78
N SER A 136 -0.06 2.57 -3.59
CA SER A 136 -0.67 3.74 -2.93
C SER A 136 -1.67 4.48 -3.83
N THR A 137 -1.77 4.15 -5.12
CA THR A 137 -2.74 4.76 -6.04
C THR A 137 -4.16 4.20 -5.87
N THR A 138 -4.32 3.13 -5.08
CA THR A 138 -5.61 2.53 -4.81
C THR A 138 -5.90 2.46 -3.31
N TRP A 139 -7.13 2.80 -2.94
CA TRP A 139 -7.58 2.68 -1.55
C TRP A 139 -7.77 1.20 -1.17
N LEU A 140 -8.63 0.49 -1.91
CA LEU A 140 -8.98 -0.90 -1.63
C LEU A 140 -7.93 -1.88 -2.14
N SER A 141 -7.81 -3.01 -1.46
CA SER A 141 -7.00 -4.13 -1.94
C SER A 141 -7.76 -4.91 -3.02
N LYS A 142 -7.06 -5.38 -4.04
CA LYS A 142 -7.64 -6.04 -5.21
C LYS A 142 -7.12 -7.45 -5.38
N ALA A 143 -7.99 -8.36 -5.77
CA ALA A 143 -7.64 -9.73 -6.14
C ALA A 143 -8.50 -10.20 -7.31
N SER A 144 -8.14 -11.31 -7.95
CA SER A 144 -9.03 -11.97 -8.91
C SER A 144 -10.38 -12.30 -8.27
N VAL A 145 -11.46 -12.35 -9.07
CA VAL A 145 -12.83 -12.61 -8.59
C VAL A 145 -12.88 -13.84 -7.68
N ASP A 146 -12.31 -14.96 -8.13
CA ASP A 146 -12.31 -16.21 -7.37
C ASP A 146 -11.48 -16.13 -6.08
N ARG A 147 -10.36 -15.41 -6.11
CA ARG A 147 -9.48 -15.25 -4.94
C ARG A 147 -10.12 -14.33 -3.90
N ALA A 148 -10.71 -13.22 -4.32
CA ALA A 148 -11.49 -12.33 -3.45
C ALA A 148 -12.63 -13.11 -2.79
N ARG A 149 -13.39 -13.91 -3.55
CA ARG A 149 -14.45 -14.77 -3.02
C ARG A 149 -13.93 -15.70 -1.94
N ARG A 150 -12.87 -16.47 -2.22
CA ARG A 150 -12.27 -17.41 -1.25
C ARG A 150 -11.83 -16.72 0.04
N ILE A 151 -11.15 -15.57 -0.07
CA ILE A 151 -10.68 -14.80 1.09
C ILE A 151 -11.88 -14.30 1.91
N ASN A 152 -12.81 -13.59 1.27
CA ASN A 152 -13.90 -12.94 1.96
C ASN A 152 -14.88 -13.94 2.59
N THR A 153 -15.19 -15.06 1.91
CA THR A 153 -16.01 -16.12 2.50
C THR A 153 -15.32 -16.73 3.74
N ALA A 154 -14.00 -16.93 3.72
CA ALA A 154 -13.28 -17.43 4.88
C ALA A 154 -13.20 -16.42 6.04
N LEU A 155 -13.29 -15.12 5.74
CA LEU A 155 -13.40 -14.05 6.72
C LEU A 155 -14.84 -13.78 7.19
N GLY A 156 -15.82 -14.58 6.76
CA GLY A 156 -17.22 -14.47 7.20
C GLY A 156 -18.05 -13.41 6.46
N ALA A 157 -17.57 -12.90 5.32
CA ALA A 157 -18.30 -11.95 4.48
C ALA A 157 -19.08 -12.64 3.36
N THR A 158 -20.20 -12.03 2.97
CA THR A 158 -21.12 -12.53 1.94
C THR A 158 -21.07 -11.63 0.71
N GLU A 159 -21.09 -12.23 -0.48
CA GLU A 159 -21.09 -11.51 -1.75
C GLU A 159 -22.36 -10.65 -1.89
N SER A 160 -22.19 -9.37 -2.26
CA SER A 160 -23.27 -8.41 -2.50
C SER A 160 -22.85 -7.47 -3.63
N GLY A 161 -23.29 -7.79 -4.85
CA GLY A 161 -22.86 -7.07 -6.06
C GLY A 161 -21.36 -7.25 -6.30
N ASN A 162 -20.61 -6.15 -6.33
CA ASN A 162 -19.15 -6.15 -6.50
C ASN A 162 -18.38 -6.05 -5.18
N LEU A 163 -19.05 -6.16 -4.04
CA LEU A 163 -18.46 -6.09 -2.70
C LEU A 163 -18.77 -7.36 -1.89
N TYR A 164 -18.10 -7.47 -0.75
CA TYR A 164 -18.35 -8.53 0.23
C TYR A 164 -18.74 -7.88 1.56
N VAL A 165 -19.98 -8.05 1.96
CA VAL A 165 -20.58 -7.34 3.10
C VAL A 165 -20.61 -8.22 4.35
N VAL A 166 -20.59 -7.56 5.51
CA VAL A 166 -20.72 -8.17 6.84
C VAL A 166 -21.73 -7.38 7.66
N ASN A 167 -22.29 -8.01 8.70
CA ASN A 167 -23.06 -7.30 9.69
C ASN A 167 -22.12 -6.37 10.51
N CYS A 168 -22.36 -5.06 10.45
CA CYS A 168 -21.55 -4.07 11.17
C CYS A 168 -21.46 -4.31 12.69
N ASN A 169 -22.46 -4.95 13.29
CA ASN A 169 -22.50 -5.27 14.72
C ASN A 169 -21.69 -6.53 15.08
N GLN A 170 -21.25 -7.29 14.08
CA GLN A 170 -20.51 -8.54 14.26
C GLN A 170 -19.05 -8.45 13.80
N VAL A 171 -18.56 -7.25 13.43
CA VAL A 171 -17.18 -7.06 12.96
C VAL A 171 -16.16 -7.60 13.95
N GLY A 172 -16.29 -7.29 15.24
CA GLY A 172 -15.37 -7.77 16.28
C GLY A 172 -15.41 -9.30 16.53
N GLN A 173 -16.33 -10.02 15.90
CA GLN A 173 -16.43 -11.49 15.97
C GLN A 173 -15.82 -12.18 14.74
N LEU A 174 -15.43 -11.41 13.71
CA LEU A 174 -14.79 -11.96 12.53
C LEU A 174 -13.35 -12.43 12.87
N PRO A 175 -12.79 -13.41 12.13
CA PRO A 175 -11.45 -13.89 12.39
C PRO A 175 -10.38 -12.90 11.88
N SER A 176 -9.26 -12.76 12.60
CA SER A 176 -8.11 -12.00 12.08
C SER A 176 -7.62 -12.55 10.73
N LEU A 177 -7.19 -11.66 9.85
CA LEU A 177 -6.51 -12.01 8.60
C LEU A 177 -5.01 -12.10 8.84
N VAL A 178 -4.41 -13.24 8.48
CA VAL A 178 -2.97 -13.49 8.55
C VAL A 178 -2.39 -13.52 7.14
N ILE A 179 -1.44 -12.62 6.86
CA ILE A 179 -0.65 -12.61 5.63
C ILE A 179 0.76 -13.09 5.97
N THR A 180 1.09 -14.32 5.55
CA THR A 180 2.40 -14.92 5.79
C THR A 180 3.36 -14.58 4.66
N LEU A 181 4.46 -13.95 5.02
CA LEU A 181 5.61 -13.63 4.18
C LEU A 181 6.81 -14.51 4.61
N GLN A 182 7.96 -14.35 3.97
CA GLN A 182 9.16 -15.07 4.37
C GLN A 182 9.65 -14.60 5.75
N GLY A 183 9.47 -15.44 6.78
CA GLY A 183 9.92 -15.17 8.15
C GLY A 183 9.08 -14.15 8.93
N VAL A 184 7.95 -13.72 8.37
CA VAL A 184 7.12 -12.64 8.90
C VAL A 184 5.63 -12.97 8.73
N ASP A 185 4.84 -12.81 9.78
CA ASP A 185 3.38 -12.85 9.72
C ASP A 185 2.78 -11.47 10.01
N LEU A 186 2.08 -10.91 9.04
CA LEU A 186 1.32 -9.67 9.21
C LEU A 186 -0.11 -10.01 9.61
N ASN A 187 -0.50 -9.60 10.81
CA ASN A 187 -1.82 -9.88 11.38
C ASN A 187 -2.69 -8.63 11.30
N LEU A 188 -3.91 -8.79 10.79
CA LEU A 188 -4.91 -7.73 10.72
C LEU A 188 -6.15 -8.15 11.52
N ALA A 189 -6.53 -7.32 12.49
CA ALA A 189 -7.81 -7.42 13.19
C ALA A 189 -8.97 -7.12 12.23
N PRO A 190 -10.20 -7.60 12.52
CA PRO A 190 -11.38 -7.32 11.72
C PRO A 190 -11.58 -5.87 11.33
N GLU A 191 -11.36 -4.96 12.26
CA GLU A 191 -11.51 -3.52 12.07
C GLU A 191 -10.50 -2.93 11.06
N GLN A 192 -9.42 -3.66 10.78
CA GLN A 192 -8.36 -3.25 9.85
C GLN A 192 -8.58 -3.73 8.42
N TYR A 193 -9.46 -4.71 8.19
CA TYR A 193 -9.82 -5.16 6.83
C TYR A 193 -11.30 -4.97 6.50
N ILE A 194 -12.13 -4.50 7.43
CA ILE A 194 -13.52 -4.09 7.16
C ILE A 194 -13.61 -2.56 7.05
N GLN A 195 -14.17 -2.10 5.94
CA GLN A 195 -14.52 -0.71 5.69
C GLN A 195 -15.95 -0.43 6.19
N ARG A 196 -16.19 0.81 6.62
CA ARG A 196 -17.50 1.30 7.04
C ARG A 196 -17.87 2.50 6.19
N GLU A 197 -19.06 2.51 5.63
CA GLU A 197 -19.60 3.64 4.87
C GLU A 197 -21.09 3.84 5.21
N GLU A 198 -21.56 5.07 5.12
CA GLU A 198 -22.97 5.38 5.31
C GLU A 198 -23.68 5.47 3.95
N VAL A 199 -24.73 4.68 3.77
CA VAL A 199 -25.53 4.66 2.54
C VAL A 199 -26.99 4.88 2.94
N GLN A 200 -27.57 6.00 2.52
CA GLN A 200 -28.97 6.34 2.78
C GLN A 200 -29.33 6.29 4.29
N GLY A 201 -28.43 6.77 5.16
CA GLY A 201 -28.62 6.76 6.62
C GLY A 201 -28.43 5.39 7.28
N GLN A 202 -28.04 4.36 6.53
CA GLN A 202 -27.68 3.05 7.07
C GLN A 202 -26.18 2.79 6.95
N GLN A 203 -25.58 2.25 8.02
CA GLN A 203 -24.19 1.83 8.02
C GLN A 203 -24.03 0.53 7.23
N ARG A 204 -23.19 0.56 6.20
CA ARG A 204 -22.77 -0.60 5.40
C ARG A 204 -21.32 -0.94 5.73
N CYS A 205 -21.09 -2.21 6.08
CA CYS A 205 -19.75 -2.72 6.36
C CYS A 205 -19.35 -3.74 5.30
N PHE A 206 -18.16 -3.58 4.73
CA PHE A 206 -17.69 -4.44 3.64
C PHE A 206 -16.18 -4.67 3.72
N SER A 207 -15.70 -5.77 3.15
CA SER A 207 -14.28 -6.09 3.10
C SER A 207 -13.50 -5.11 2.23
N SER A 208 -12.31 -4.70 2.69
CA SER A 208 -11.37 -3.89 1.92
C SER A 208 -10.72 -4.66 0.76
N ILE A 209 -10.95 -5.97 0.66
CA ILE A 209 -10.46 -6.84 -0.42
C ILE A 209 -11.58 -7.03 -1.45
N VAL A 210 -11.46 -6.35 -2.58
CA VAL A 210 -12.47 -6.34 -3.64
C VAL A 210 -12.05 -7.16 -4.87
N PRO A 211 -13.03 -7.70 -5.64
CA PRO A 211 -12.73 -8.42 -6.86
C PRO A 211 -12.37 -7.44 -7.99
N ASP A 212 -11.29 -7.71 -8.71
CA ASP A 212 -10.92 -7.03 -9.96
C ASP A 212 -10.92 -8.05 -11.12
N PRO A 213 -11.90 -7.98 -12.05
CA PRO A 213 -11.97 -8.86 -13.20
C PRO A 213 -10.75 -8.78 -14.14
N ALA A 214 -9.96 -7.70 -14.09
CA ALA A 214 -8.74 -7.58 -14.89
C ALA A 214 -7.62 -8.51 -14.35
N ILE A 215 -7.67 -8.91 -13.09
CA ILE A 215 -6.69 -9.81 -12.48
C ILE A 215 -7.10 -11.26 -12.80
N ARG A 216 -6.33 -11.90 -13.70
CA ARG A 216 -6.54 -13.30 -14.13
C ARG A 216 -5.59 -14.31 -13.48
N THR A 217 -4.80 -13.88 -12.50
CA THR A 217 -3.77 -14.70 -11.83
C THR A 217 -3.99 -14.71 -10.31
N GLU A 218 -3.11 -15.38 -9.56
CA GLU A 218 -3.10 -15.32 -8.08
C GLU A 218 -2.54 -14.01 -7.52
N ARG A 219 -2.13 -13.06 -8.38
CA ARG A 219 -1.64 -11.75 -7.96
C ARG A 219 -2.69 -10.98 -7.17
N MET A 220 -2.21 -10.16 -6.25
CA MET A 220 -3.02 -9.22 -5.49
C MET A 220 -2.36 -7.84 -5.50
N THR A 221 -3.16 -6.82 -5.27
CA THR A 221 -2.69 -5.48 -4.96
C THR A 221 -3.17 -5.13 -3.57
N LEU A 222 -2.26 -4.72 -2.69
CA LEU A 222 -2.60 -4.17 -1.38
C LEU A 222 -2.58 -2.65 -1.48
N GLY A 223 -3.75 -2.07 -1.26
CA GLY A 223 -3.95 -0.62 -1.30
C GLY A 223 -3.66 0.07 0.03
N MET A 224 -3.99 1.36 0.08
CA MET A 224 -3.86 2.17 1.29
C MET A 224 -4.70 1.65 2.46
N SER A 225 -5.84 1.00 2.22
CA SER A 225 -6.66 0.34 3.26
C SER A 225 -5.90 -0.73 4.03
N PHE A 226 -4.88 -1.37 3.42
CA PHE A 226 -3.96 -2.26 4.11
C PHE A 226 -2.76 -1.48 4.67
N MET A 227 -2.07 -0.71 3.83
CA MET A 227 -0.81 -0.05 4.22
C MET A 227 -0.99 0.94 5.36
N GLN A 228 -2.17 1.57 5.49
CA GLN A 228 -2.46 2.48 6.61
C GLN A 228 -2.39 1.81 7.97
N HIS A 229 -2.33 0.48 8.10
CA HIS A 229 -2.22 -0.21 9.38
C HIS A 229 -0.78 -0.52 9.77
N PHE A 230 0.19 -0.14 8.93
CA PHE A 230 1.60 -0.33 9.15
C PHE A 230 2.36 0.97 8.90
N ILE A 231 3.42 1.20 9.66
CA ILE A 231 4.50 2.08 9.19
C ILE A 231 5.25 1.24 8.15
N THR A 232 5.27 1.72 6.91
CA THR A 232 5.78 0.95 5.78
C THR A 232 7.02 1.62 5.19
N MET A 233 8.15 0.94 5.25
CA MET A 233 9.43 1.40 4.70
C MET A 233 9.68 0.74 3.35
N PHE A 234 10.10 1.52 2.36
CA PHE A 234 10.52 1.04 1.05
C PHE A 234 11.99 1.36 0.86
N ASP A 235 12.85 0.34 0.94
CA ASP A 235 14.30 0.48 0.81
C ASP A 235 14.73 0.16 -0.64
N GLN A 236 15.13 1.20 -1.38
CA GLN A 236 15.55 1.08 -2.78
C GLN A 236 16.95 0.48 -2.90
N GLN A 237 17.82 0.65 -1.90
CA GLN A 237 19.19 0.14 -1.98
C GLN A 237 19.20 -1.37 -1.76
N GLU A 238 18.50 -1.82 -0.73
CA GLU A 238 18.45 -3.24 -0.34
C GLU A 238 17.35 -4.02 -1.08
N LYS A 239 16.48 -3.33 -1.82
CA LYS A 239 15.31 -3.92 -2.49
C LYS A 239 14.43 -4.67 -1.49
N GLN A 240 14.10 -4.00 -0.40
CA GLN A 240 13.30 -4.55 0.69
C GLN A 240 12.11 -3.65 1.00
N VAL A 241 11.07 -4.25 1.55
CA VAL A 241 9.97 -3.53 2.20
C VAL A 241 9.93 -3.93 3.66
N GLY A 242 9.85 -2.95 4.54
CA GLY A 242 9.72 -3.12 5.98
C GLY A 242 8.32 -2.81 6.47
N PHE A 243 7.78 -3.68 7.33
CA PHE A 243 6.51 -3.45 8.00
C PHE A 243 6.72 -3.34 9.51
N LYS A 244 6.21 -2.28 10.11
CA LYS A 244 6.09 -2.14 11.57
C LYS A 244 4.61 -1.91 11.89
N PRO A 245 3.97 -2.74 12.73
CA PRO A 245 2.59 -2.51 13.13
C PRO A 245 2.40 -1.09 13.64
N ARG A 246 1.39 -0.40 13.11
CA ARG A 246 1.09 0.95 13.55
C ARG A 246 0.21 0.90 14.80
N VAL A 247 0.68 1.48 15.88
CA VAL A 247 -0.07 1.55 17.13
C VAL A 247 -1.04 2.74 17.07
N CYS A 248 -2.32 2.41 17.20
CA CYS A 248 -3.41 3.27 17.63
C CYS A 248 -3.87 2.74 18.99
#